data_AF-A0A173SEF9-F1
#
_entry.id   AF-A0A173SEF9-F1
#
_cell.length_a   1.000
_cell.length_b   1.000
_cell.length_c   1.000
_cell.angle_alpha   90.00
_cell.angle_beta   90.00
_cell.angle_gamma   90.00
#
_symmetry.space_group_name_H-M   'P 1'
#
loop_
_entity.id
_entity.type
_entity.pdbx_description
1 polymer ?
#
loop_
_entity_poly.entity_id
_entity_poly.type
_entity_poly.pdbx_seq_one_letter_code
_entity_poly.pdbx_strand_id
1 'polypeptide(L)'
;MDELYLARARYEETLKNDPEFDENLDFVLFRDHGKAIARPYYYFKKLMKKCNIDCTKHVWHDLRHTYATLLDQNNMNMKVVSEILGHYSEEFTNEVYVIHKPEVIIYDTSEVMNSFIESLKLDSTERTIPVYDISFIQEYLF
;
A
#
# COMPACT_ATOMS: atom_id res chain seq x y z
N MET A 1 -7.88 -12.45 12.40
CA MET A 1 -7.90 -12.36 13.87
C MET A 1 -7.57 -13.70 14.51
N ASP A 2 -8.18 -14.79 14.03
CA ASP A 2 -8.01 -16.15 14.57
C ASP A 2 -6.55 -16.63 14.66
N GLU A 3 -5.71 -16.32 13.66
CA GLU A 3 -4.30 -16.73 13.67
C GLU A 3 -3.47 -16.07 14.80
N LEU A 4 -3.78 -14.83 15.18
CA LEU A 4 -3.08 -14.15 16.28
C LEU A 4 -3.46 -14.77 17.63
N TYR A 5 -4.73 -15.13 17.81
CA TYR A 5 -5.16 -15.87 19.00
C TYR A 5 -4.49 -17.25 19.08
N LEU A 6 -4.38 -17.95 17.95
CA LEU A 6 -3.68 -19.23 17.89
C LEU A 6 -2.18 -19.09 18.17
N ALA A 7 -1.54 -18.06 17.63
CA ALA A 7 -0.14 -17.75 17.92
C ALA A 7 0.08 -17.46 19.41
N ARG A 8 -0.84 -16.71 20.03
CA ARG A 8 -0.81 -16.45 21.47
C ARG A 8 -0.97 -17.72 22.30
N ALA A 9 -1.94 -18.58 21.95
CA ALA A 9 -2.12 -19.85 22.64
C ALA A 9 -0.87 -20.73 22.56
N ARG A 10 -0.22 -20.79 21.39
CA ARG A 10 1.05 -21.51 21.21
C ARG A 10 2.17 -20.91 22.04
N TYR A 11 2.27 -19.59 22.12
CA TYR A 11 3.24 -18.89 22.97
C TYR A 11 3.08 -19.32 24.43
N GLU A 12 1.85 -19.24 24.96
CA GLU A 12 1.55 -19.59 26.35
C GLU A 12 1.77 -21.08 26.66
N GLU A 13 1.45 -21.97 25.71
CA GLU A 13 1.74 -23.40 25.81
C GLU A 13 3.25 -23.67 25.83
N THR A 14 4.01 -23.00 24.97
CA THR A 14 5.46 -23.19 24.88
C THR A 14 6.16 -22.68 26.14
N LEU A 15 5.76 -21.51 26.66
CA LEU A 15 6.27 -20.93 27.90
C LEU A 15 6.11 -21.89 29.10
N LYS A 16 5.01 -22.66 29.16
CA LYS A 16 4.78 -23.65 30.23
C LYS A 16 5.67 -24.88 30.11
N ASN A 17 6.02 -25.25 28.88
CA ASN A 17 6.67 -26.53 28.57
C ASN A 17 8.19 -26.41 28.37
N ASP A 18 8.71 -25.21 28.11
CA ASP A 18 10.12 -24.94 27.84
C ASP A 18 10.72 -24.06 28.96
N PRO A 19 11.54 -24.65 29.86
CA PRO A 19 12.17 -23.92 30.96
C PRO A 19 13.17 -22.84 30.52
N GLU A 20 13.67 -22.91 29.29
CA GLU A 20 14.64 -21.94 28.74
C GLU A 20 13.94 -20.81 27.95
N PHE A 21 12.62 -20.82 27.89
CA PHE A 21 11.84 -19.84 27.14
C PHE A 21 11.93 -18.45 27.76
N ASP A 22 12.34 -17.46 26.95
CA ASP A 22 12.43 -16.07 27.41
C ASP A 22 11.08 -15.35 27.30
N GLU A 23 10.39 -15.23 28.43
CA GLU A 23 9.10 -14.55 28.54
C GLU A 23 9.18 -13.05 28.22
N ASN A 24 10.36 -12.43 28.27
CA ASN A 24 10.51 -10.99 28.04
C ASN A 24 10.47 -10.60 26.56
N LEU A 25 10.62 -11.56 25.65
CA LEU A 25 10.70 -11.30 24.21
C LEU A 25 9.34 -11.11 23.52
N ASP A 26 8.26 -11.69 24.08
CA ASP A 26 6.84 -11.57 23.64
C ASP A 26 6.60 -11.53 22.11
N PHE A 27 7.40 -12.27 21.33
CA PHE A 27 7.25 -12.29 19.88
C PHE A 27 6.05 -13.14 19.46
N VAL A 28 5.25 -12.64 18.52
CA VAL A 28 4.13 -13.40 17.91
C VAL A 28 4.64 -14.60 17.10
N LEU A 29 5.77 -14.42 16.39
CA LEU A 29 6.42 -15.47 15.61
C LEU A 29 7.81 -15.73 16.19
N PHE A 30 7.97 -16.90 16.80
CA PHE A 30 9.19 -17.28 17.50
C PHE A 30 9.65 -18.68 17.07
N ARG A 31 10.94 -18.93 17.30
CA ARG A 31 11.59 -20.25 17.23
C ARG A 31 11.81 -20.77 18.65
N ASP A 32 12.63 -21.80 18.79
CA ASP A 32 13.01 -22.37 20.09
C ASP A 32 13.35 -21.29 21.14
N HIS A 33 12.85 -21.48 22.36
CA HIS A 33 13.09 -20.61 23.53
C HIS A 33 12.59 -19.16 23.38
N GLY A 34 11.55 -18.93 22.58
CA GLY A 34 10.92 -17.60 22.45
C GLY A 34 11.71 -16.61 21.60
N LYS A 35 12.83 -17.02 21.00
CA LYS A 35 13.65 -16.14 20.16
C LYS A 35 12.92 -15.80 18.87
N ALA A 36 13.18 -14.61 18.32
CA ALA A 36 12.59 -14.20 17.04
C ALA A 36 12.99 -15.15 15.89
N ILE A 37 12.08 -15.36 14.96
CA ILE A 37 12.39 -16.03 13.69
C ILE A 37 13.27 -15.11 12.85
N ALA A 38 14.54 -15.47 12.70
CA ALA A 38 15.42 -14.81 11.74
C ALA A 38 15.13 -15.34 10.32
N ARG A 39 14.82 -14.41 9.40
CA ARG A 39 14.77 -14.63 7.94
C ARG A 39 13.92 -15.84 7.48
N PRO A 40 12.63 -15.64 7.17
CA PRO A 40 11.71 -16.72 6.80
C PRO A 40 11.97 -17.39 5.44
N TYR A 41 13.03 -17.00 4.71
CA TYR A 41 13.33 -17.47 3.35
C TYR A 41 13.37 -18.99 3.20
N TYR A 42 13.92 -19.71 4.19
CA TYR A 42 14.01 -21.16 4.13
C TYR A 42 12.63 -21.83 4.16
N TYR A 43 11.78 -21.42 5.08
CA TYR A 43 10.41 -21.93 5.21
C TYR A 43 9.56 -21.52 4.00
N PHE A 44 9.75 -20.30 3.49
CA PHE A 44 9.08 -19.84 2.29
C PHE A 44 9.41 -20.69 1.07
N LYS A 45 10.69 -20.97 0.80
CA LYS A 45 11.09 -21.84 -0.32
C LYS A 45 10.47 -23.23 -0.22
N LYS A 46 10.35 -23.79 0.99
CA LYS A 46 9.64 -25.06 1.21
C LYS A 46 8.15 -24.96 0.87
N LEU A 47 7.49 -23.89 1.31
CA LEU A 47 6.09 -23.64 1.01
C LEU A 47 5.85 -23.50 -0.50
N MET A 48 6.68 -22.70 -1.18
CA MET A 48 6.60 -22.50 -2.64
C MET A 48 6.69 -23.82 -3.41
N LYS A 49 7.62 -24.71 -3.02
CA LYS A 49 7.71 -26.05 -3.60
C LYS A 49 6.46 -26.89 -3.39
N LYS A 50 5.84 -26.82 -2.20
CA LYS A 50 4.57 -27.53 -1.92
C LYS A 50 3.41 -26.97 -2.75
N CYS A 51 3.41 -25.68 -3.02
CA CYS A 51 2.43 -25.01 -3.88
C CYS A 51 2.73 -25.14 -5.38
N ASN A 52 3.78 -25.87 -5.76
CA ASN A 52 4.23 -26.00 -7.15
C ASN A 52 4.60 -24.65 -7.82
N ILE A 53 5.16 -23.72 -7.04
CA ILE A 53 5.62 -22.41 -7.51
C ILE A 53 7.16 -22.41 -7.59
N ASP A 54 7.70 -21.84 -8.67
CA ASP A 54 9.14 -21.74 -8.92
C ASP A 54 9.84 -20.80 -7.92
N CYS A 55 10.57 -21.38 -6.98
CA CYS A 55 11.31 -20.65 -5.95
C CYS A 55 12.59 -19.96 -6.44
N THR A 56 12.95 -20.09 -7.73
CA THR A 56 14.04 -19.32 -8.36
C THR A 56 13.56 -18.00 -8.92
N LYS A 57 12.29 -17.92 -9.28
CA LYS A 57 11.64 -16.72 -9.83
C LYS A 57 10.96 -15.87 -8.76
N HIS A 58 10.52 -16.51 -7.68
CA HIS A 58 9.76 -15.86 -6.62
C HIS A 58 10.46 -15.92 -5.27
N VAL A 59 10.48 -14.78 -4.58
CA VAL A 59 11.14 -14.59 -3.28
C VAL A 59 10.17 -14.04 -2.23
N TRP A 60 10.59 -14.08 -0.96
CA TRP A 60 9.73 -13.67 0.18
C TRP A 60 9.15 -12.26 0.01
N HIS A 61 9.94 -11.34 -0.55
CA HIS A 61 9.54 -9.96 -0.73
C HIS A 61 8.39 -9.79 -1.74
N ASP A 62 8.19 -10.75 -2.64
CA ASP A 62 7.11 -10.71 -3.64
C ASP A 62 5.72 -10.74 -3.00
N LEU A 63 5.60 -11.23 -1.76
CA LEU A 63 4.35 -11.13 -1.00
C LEU A 63 3.97 -9.66 -0.77
N ARG A 64 4.95 -8.78 -0.55
CA ARG A 64 4.73 -7.34 -0.36
C ARG A 64 4.33 -6.66 -1.66
N HIS A 65 4.95 -7.04 -2.78
CA HIS A 65 4.53 -6.60 -4.12
C HIS A 65 3.10 -7.07 -4.45
N THR A 66 2.80 -8.33 -4.14
CA THR A 66 1.46 -8.92 -4.32
C THR A 66 0.42 -8.14 -3.53
N TYR A 67 0.71 -7.84 -2.26
CA TYR A 67 -0.20 -7.06 -1.42
C TYR A 67 -0.42 -5.65 -1.97
N ALA A 68 0.65 -4.91 -2.32
CA ALA A 68 0.53 -3.58 -2.92
C ALA A 68 -0.31 -3.59 -4.21
N THR A 69 -0.04 -4.56 -5.09
CA THR A 69 -0.76 -4.73 -6.36
C THR A 69 -2.24 -5.04 -6.13
N LEU A 70 -2.58 -5.87 -5.14
CA LEU A 70 -3.97 -6.17 -4.80
C LEU A 70 -4.71 -4.93 -4.26
N LEU A 71 -4.05 -4.12 -3.43
CA LEU A 71 -4.67 -2.89 -2.91
C LEU A 71 -4.95 -1.89 -4.05
N ASP A 72 -3.98 -1.70 -4.94
CA ASP A 72 -4.13 -0.86 -6.13
C ASP A 72 -5.26 -1.34 -7.05
N GLN A 73 -5.32 -2.65 -7.33
CA GLN A 73 -6.40 -3.25 -8.12
C GLN A 73 -7.80 -3.09 -7.51
N ASN A 74 -7.87 -2.88 -6.19
CA ASN A 74 -9.11 -2.57 -5.48
C ASN A 74 -9.38 -1.05 -5.37
N ASN A 75 -8.68 -0.23 -6.16
CA ASN A 75 -8.77 1.23 -6.21
C ASN A 75 -8.50 1.91 -4.85
N MET A 76 -7.64 1.31 -4.03
CA MET A 76 -7.18 1.98 -2.80
C MET A 76 -6.30 3.18 -3.17
N ASN A 77 -6.46 4.27 -2.43
CA ASN A 77 -5.63 5.45 -2.61
C ASN A 77 -4.14 5.12 -2.34
N MET A 78 -3.25 5.52 -3.26
CA MET A 78 -1.82 5.16 -3.19
C MET A 78 -1.11 5.72 -1.95
N LYS A 79 -1.57 6.86 -1.42
CA LYS A 79 -1.15 7.38 -0.11
C LYS A 79 -1.37 6.39 1.00
N VAL A 80 -2.57 5.84 1.06
CA VAL A 80 -2.96 4.85 2.08
C VAL A 80 -2.15 3.58 1.89
N VAL A 81 -1.96 3.12 0.65
CA VAL A 81 -1.12 1.95 0.36
C VAL A 81 0.32 2.16 0.82
N SER A 82 0.91 3.33 0.52
CA SER A 82 2.26 3.71 0.94
C SER A 82 2.40 3.76 2.47
N GLU A 83 1.43 4.35 3.16
CA GLU A 83 1.41 4.41 4.63
C GLU A 83 1.29 3.02 5.27
N ILE A 84 0.41 2.14 4.75
CA ILE A 84 0.26 0.75 5.22
C ILE A 84 1.56 -0.03 5.05
N LEU A 85 2.25 0.17 3.93
CA LEU A 85 3.52 -0.48 3.68
C LEU A 85 4.65 0.15 4.50
N GLY A 86 4.53 1.42 4.89
CA GLY A 86 5.58 2.17 5.57
C GLY A 86 6.67 2.63 4.59
N HIS A 87 6.28 3.06 3.40
CA HIS A 87 7.19 3.63 2.41
C HIS A 87 7.32 5.15 2.56
N TYR A 88 8.42 5.70 2.04
CA TYR A 88 8.70 7.14 2.16
C TYR A 88 7.87 8.00 1.21
N SER A 89 7.36 7.43 0.11
CA SER A 89 6.50 8.15 -0.83
C SER A 89 5.55 7.22 -1.60
N GLU A 90 4.49 7.83 -2.13
CA GLU A 90 3.46 7.18 -2.94
C GLU A 90 4.03 6.74 -4.28
N GLU A 91 4.85 7.59 -4.89
CA GLU A 91 5.51 7.36 -6.17
C GLU A 91 6.42 6.12 -6.08
N PHE A 92 7.23 6.02 -5.02
CA PHE A 92 8.08 4.85 -4.79
C PHE A 92 7.27 3.56 -4.68
N THR A 93 6.16 3.61 -3.96
CA THR A 93 5.25 2.47 -3.81
C THR A 93 4.67 2.06 -5.15
N ASN A 94 4.17 3.02 -5.91
CA ASN A 94 3.54 2.77 -7.20
C ASN A 94 4.52 2.24 -8.25
N GLU A 95 5.74 2.77 -8.30
CA GLU A 95 6.74 2.39 -9.30
C GLU A 95 7.41 1.04 -8.99
N VAL A 96 7.72 0.78 -7.72
CA VAL A 96 8.52 -0.38 -7.32
C VAL A 96 7.66 -1.55 -6.87
N TYR A 97 6.52 -1.28 -6.22
CA TYR A 97 5.74 -2.33 -5.54
C TYR A 97 4.50 -2.78 -6.29
N VAL A 98 3.93 -1.93 -7.15
CA VAL A 98 2.73 -2.27 -7.93
C VAL A 98 3.16 -2.88 -9.26
N ILE A 99 2.67 -4.09 -9.52
CA ILE A 99 2.86 -4.75 -10.81
C ILE A 99 1.74 -4.28 -11.75
N HIS A 100 2.07 -3.30 -12.60
CA HIS A 100 1.16 -2.80 -13.63
C HIS A 100 0.99 -3.85 -14.73
N LYS A 101 -0.26 -4.13 -15.12
CA LYS A 101 -0.51 -4.88 -16.36
C LYS A 101 -0.13 -3.99 -17.55
N PRO A 102 0.40 -4.54 -18.65
CA PRO A 102 0.84 -3.75 -19.82
C PRO A 102 -0.28 -3.04 -20.60
N GLU A 103 -1.48 -2.88 -20.05
CA GLU A 103 -2.60 -2.18 -20.67
C GLU A 103 -3.10 -1.07 -19.75
N VAL A 104 -2.36 0.03 -19.72
CA VAL A 104 -2.97 1.32 -19.35
C VAL A 104 -3.55 1.88 -20.64
N ILE A 105 -4.86 1.72 -20.82
CA ILE A 105 -5.58 2.48 -21.85
C ILE A 105 -5.51 3.94 -21.41
N ILE A 106 -4.65 4.72 -22.06
CA ILE A 106 -4.66 6.17 -21.91
C ILE A 106 -5.93 6.66 -22.60
N TYR A 107 -6.96 6.96 -21.82
CA TYR A 107 -8.13 7.65 -22.36
C TYR A 107 -7.75 9.10 -22.59
N ASP A 108 -7.86 9.56 -23.83
CA ASP A 108 -7.74 10.98 -24.14
C ASP A 108 -8.91 11.73 -23.46
N THR A 109 -8.63 12.41 -22.36
CA THR A 109 -9.63 13.20 -21.63
C THR A 109 -9.82 14.60 -22.22
N SER A 110 -9.11 14.94 -23.31
CA SER A 110 -9.21 16.26 -23.93
C SER A 110 -10.63 16.53 -24.43
N GLU A 111 -11.34 15.54 -24.98
CA GLU A 111 -12.71 15.72 -25.46
C GLU A 111 -13.69 16.09 -24.33
N VAL A 112 -13.60 15.43 -23.18
CA VAL A 112 -14.46 15.72 -22.02
C VAL A 112 -14.17 17.13 -21.49
N MET A 113 -12.89 17.49 -21.38
CA MET A 113 -12.48 18.82 -20.92
C MET A 113 -12.87 19.91 -21.91
N ASN A 114 -12.74 19.65 -23.22
CA ASN A 114 -13.12 20.58 -24.28
C ASN A 114 -14.64 20.79 -24.31
N SER A 115 -15.43 19.73 -24.17
CA SER A 115 -16.90 19.83 -24.09
C SER A 115 -17.34 20.65 -22.86
N PHE A 116 -16.69 20.45 -21.71
CA PHE A 116 -16.91 21.29 -20.52
C PHE A 116 -16.57 22.76 -20.79
N ILE A 117 -15.40 23.05 -21.39
CA ILE A 117 -14.98 24.42 -21.74
C ILE A 117 -15.95 25.07 -22.73
N GLU A 118 -16.44 24.35 -23.73
CA GLU A 118 -17.43 24.85 -24.69
C GLU A 118 -18.77 25.15 -24.02
N SER A 119 -19.20 24.30 -23.08
CA SER A 119 -20.42 24.56 -22.30
C SER A 119 -20.37 25.87 -21.50
N LEU A 120 -19.17 26.26 -21.03
CA LEU A 120 -18.97 27.54 -20.33
C LEU A 120 -18.95 28.75 -21.29
N LYS A 121 -18.52 28.56 -22.54
CA LYS A 121 -18.49 29.62 -23.57
C LYS A 121 -19.87 29.95 -24.12
N LEU A 122 -20.79 28.99 -24.17
CA LEU A 122 -22.18 29.22 -24.59
C LEU A 122 -22.94 30.16 -23.64
N ASP A 123 -22.56 30.17 -22.37
CA ASP A 123 -23.16 31.00 -21.30
C ASP A 123 -22.57 32.42 -21.20
N SER A 124 -21.51 32.73 -21.95
CA SER A 124 -20.78 34.01 -21.84
C SER A 124 -21.32 35.13 -22.73
N THR A 125 -22.35 34.87 -23.55
CA THR A 125 -22.98 35.93 -24.35
C THR A 125 -23.87 36.87 -23.50
N GLU A 126 -24.18 36.51 -22.25
CA GLU A 126 -24.97 37.35 -21.32
C GLU A 126 -24.33 37.59 -19.95
N ARG A 127 -23.15 37.02 -19.64
CA ARG A 127 -22.51 37.22 -18.33
C ARG A 127 -21.44 38.30 -18.40
N THR A 128 -21.80 39.52 -18.03
CA THR A 128 -20.84 40.52 -17.55
C THR A 128 -20.21 39.99 -16.26
N ILE A 129 -19.04 39.36 -16.35
CA ILE A 129 -18.26 38.99 -15.17
C ILE A 129 -17.83 40.31 -14.51
N PRO A 130 -18.27 40.64 -13.29
CA PRO A 130 -17.76 41.83 -12.61
C PRO A 130 -16.27 41.62 -12.35
N VAL A 131 -15.44 42.36 -13.07
CA VAL A 131 -14.01 42.44 -12.79
C VAL A 131 -13.87 43.29 -11.53
N TYR A 132 -13.69 42.65 -10.38
CA TYR A 132 -13.37 43.34 -9.14
C TYR A 132 -11.89 43.67 -9.14
N ASP A 133 -11.57 44.96 -9.11
CA ASP A 133 -10.21 45.45 -8.92
C ASP A 133 -9.73 45.13 -7.50
N ILE A 134 -8.93 44.08 -7.37
CA ILE A 134 -8.38 43.59 -6.08
C ILE A 134 -7.12 44.33 -5.64
N SER A 135 -6.77 45.46 -6.27
CA SER A 135 -5.63 46.30 -5.87
C SER A 135 -5.71 46.73 -4.40
N PHE A 136 -6.92 46.86 -3.83
CA PHE A 136 -7.14 47.19 -2.42
C PHE A 136 -6.71 46.08 -1.43
N ILE A 137 -6.51 44.84 -1.88
CA ILE A 137 -6.12 43.72 -0.99
C ILE A 137 -4.65 43.85 -0.57
N GLN A 138 -3.82 44.60 -1.32
CA GLN A 138 -2.42 44.86 -0.94
C GLN A 138 -2.28 45.65 0.37
N GLU A 139 -3.30 46.39 0.80
CA GLU A 139 -3.28 47.12 2.08
C GLU A 139 -3.46 46.21 3.32
N TYR A 140 -3.93 44.98 3.14
CA TYR A 140 -4.21 44.03 4.22
C TYR A 140 -3.18 42.90 4.36
N LEU A 141 -2.11 42.93 3.55
CA LEU A 141 -1.04 41.92 3.54
C LEU A 141 0.25 42.37 4.24
N PHE A 142 0.18 43.34 5.16
CA PHE A 142 1.27 43.71 6.06
C PHE A 142 0.94 43.38 7.52
#